data_AF-A0A920VRT7-F1
#
_entry.id   AF-A0A920VRT7-F1
#
_cell.length_a   1.000
_cell.length_b   1.000
_cell.length_c   1.000
_cell.angle_alpha   90.00
_cell.angle_beta   90.00
_cell.angle_gamma   90.00
#
_symmetry.space_group_name_H-M   'P 1'
#
loop_
_entity.id
_entity.type
_entity.pdbx_description
1 polymer ?
#
loop_
_entity_poly.entity_id
_entity_poly.type
_entity_poly.pdbx_seq_one_letter_code
_entity_poly.pdbx_strand_id
1 'polypeptide(L)'
;MINLHLSKKVSHLGLFYAPDPASPKTCTIGGNVGENAGGPHCLALGVTTNHVLGLEVVLADGSLTWFGGTERESTGYDLRGAF
;
A
#
# COMPACT_ATOMS: atom_id res chain seq x y z
N MET A 1 6.08 -8.97 2.83
CA MET A 1 5.01 -9.34 3.79
C MET A 1 3.74 -9.69 3.02
N ILE A 2 3.03 -10.77 3.39
CA ILE A 2 1.75 -11.17 2.77
C ILE A 2 0.59 -10.38 3.39
N ASN A 3 -0.39 -10.00 2.58
CA ASN A 3 -1.51 -9.16 3.00
C ASN A 3 -2.29 -9.75 4.20
N LEU A 4 -2.72 -11.02 4.12
CA LEU A 4 -3.42 -11.68 5.23
C LEU A 4 -2.59 -11.73 6.52
N HIS A 5 -1.27 -11.81 6.43
CA HIS A 5 -0.41 -11.78 7.63
C HIS A 5 -0.44 -10.41 8.29
N LEU A 6 -0.49 -9.32 7.51
CA LEU A 6 -0.62 -7.96 8.05
C LEU A 6 -1.93 -7.81 8.82
N SER A 7 -3.06 -8.11 8.17
CA SER A 7 -4.39 -7.97 8.81
C SER A 7 -4.52 -8.82 10.07
N LYS A 8 -4.03 -10.08 10.06
CA LYS A 8 -4.00 -10.93 11.26
C LYS A 8 -3.14 -10.37 12.39
N LYS A 9 -2.01 -9.71 12.06
CA LYS A 9 -1.14 -9.13 13.08
C LYS A 9 -1.79 -7.95 13.78
N VAL A 10 -2.57 -7.13 13.08
CA VAL A 10 -3.18 -5.91 13.63
C VAL A 10 -4.63 -6.08 14.08
N SER A 11 -5.25 -7.24 13.84
CA SER A 11 -6.66 -7.49 14.16
C SER A 11 -7.01 -7.34 15.64
N HIS A 12 -6.05 -7.61 16.54
CA HIS A 12 -6.23 -7.43 17.98
C HIS A 12 -6.43 -5.95 18.39
N LEU A 13 -6.08 -5.01 17.51
CA LEU A 13 -6.31 -3.57 17.67
C LEU A 13 -7.62 -3.11 17.01
N GLY A 14 -8.43 -4.04 16.47
CA GLY A 14 -9.61 -3.70 15.66
C GLY A 14 -9.28 -3.16 14.26
N LEU A 15 -8.03 -3.30 13.83
CA LEU A 15 -7.54 -2.81 12.54
C LEU A 15 -7.48 -3.93 11.50
N PHE A 16 -7.52 -3.53 10.22
CA PHE A 16 -7.30 -4.42 9.08
C PHE A 16 -6.70 -3.63 7.92
N TYR A 17 -6.08 -4.32 6.97
CA TYR A 17 -5.64 -3.70 5.71
C TYR A 17 -6.85 -3.56 4.77
N ALA A 18 -7.21 -2.31 4.48
CA ALA A 18 -8.47 -1.97 3.82
C ALA A 18 -8.54 -2.30 2.33
N PRO A 19 -7.49 -2.13 1.49
CA PRO A 19 -7.50 -2.68 0.15
C PRO A 19 -7.67 -4.19 0.26
N ASP A 20 -8.74 -4.72 -0.34
CA ASP A 20 -9.19 -6.09 -0.16
C ASP A 20 -8.96 -6.94 -1.44
N PRO A 21 -7.73 -6.99 -1.99
CA PRO A 21 -7.46 -7.67 -3.25
C PRO A 21 -7.89 -9.14 -3.17
N ALA A 22 -8.35 -9.67 -4.30
CA ALA A 22 -8.98 -11.00 -4.38
C ALA A 22 -8.09 -12.18 -3.94
N SER A 23 -6.79 -11.96 -3.76
CA SER A 23 -5.78 -12.97 -3.41
C SER A 23 -5.09 -12.72 -2.04
N PRO A 24 -5.83 -12.45 -0.95
CA PRO A 24 -5.23 -11.94 0.31
C PRO A 24 -4.26 -12.94 0.96
N LYS A 25 -4.40 -14.24 0.66
CA LYS A 25 -3.55 -15.33 1.16
C LYS A 25 -2.18 -15.40 0.49
N THR A 26 -1.99 -14.79 -0.68
CA THR A 26 -0.78 -14.94 -1.49
C THR A 26 -0.18 -13.61 -1.96
N CYS A 27 -0.97 -12.54 -2.05
CA CYS A 27 -0.45 -11.24 -2.46
C CYS A 27 0.46 -10.60 -1.41
N THR A 28 1.50 -9.90 -1.88
CA THR A 28 2.42 -9.15 -1.03
C THR A 28 2.03 -7.67 -1.00
N ILE A 29 2.43 -6.95 0.05
CA ILE A 29 2.21 -5.50 0.12
C ILE A 29 2.91 -4.77 -1.03
N GLY A 30 4.15 -5.12 -1.35
CA GLY A 30 4.88 -4.49 -2.47
C GLY A 30 4.23 -4.78 -3.83
N GLY A 31 3.75 -6.00 -4.07
CA GLY A 31 3.02 -6.32 -5.30
C GLY A 31 1.68 -5.58 -5.40
N ASN A 32 0.98 -5.40 -4.28
CA ASN A 32 -0.24 -4.59 -4.25
C ASN A 32 0.03 -3.13 -4.58
N VAL A 33 1.17 -2.57 -4.12
CA VAL A 33 1.59 -1.21 -4.47
C VAL A 33 1.86 -1.12 -5.97
N GLY A 34 2.71 -2.00 -6.51
CA GLY A 34 3.10 -1.99 -7.92
C GLY A 34 1.95 -2.16 -8.93
N GLU A 35 0.86 -2.81 -8.52
CA GLU A 35 -0.34 -3.02 -9.35
C GLU A 35 -1.48 -2.07 -8.98
N ASN A 36 -1.27 -1.17 -8.00
CA ASN A 36 -2.31 -0.37 -7.38
C ASN A 36 -3.58 -1.19 -7.04
N ALA A 37 -3.37 -2.34 -6.38
CA ALA A 37 -4.39 -3.37 -6.24
C ALA A 37 -5.62 -2.87 -5.48
N GLY A 38 -6.79 -3.31 -5.90
CA GLY A 38 -8.07 -3.12 -5.24
C GLY A 38 -8.86 -4.43 -5.18
N GLY A 39 -9.94 -4.43 -4.41
CA GLY A 39 -10.85 -5.56 -4.31
C GLY A 39 -12.30 -5.20 -4.57
N PRO A 40 -13.22 -6.14 -4.33
CA PRO A 40 -14.66 -5.94 -4.50
C PRO A 40 -15.21 -4.72 -3.77
N HIS A 41 -14.60 -4.33 -2.63
CA HIS A 41 -15.05 -3.18 -1.84
C HIS A 41 -14.30 -1.89 -2.17
N CYS A 42 -13.54 -1.81 -3.27
CA CYS A 42 -12.74 -0.63 -3.62
C CYS A 42 -13.55 0.66 -3.80
N LEU A 43 -14.86 0.56 -4.12
CA LEU A 43 -15.73 1.73 -4.15
C LEU A 43 -15.86 2.41 -2.77
N ALA A 44 -15.92 1.61 -1.71
CA ALA A 44 -16.06 2.10 -0.34
C ALA A 44 -14.70 2.32 0.34
N LEU A 45 -13.73 1.46 0.04
CA LEU A 45 -12.45 1.41 0.74
C LEU A 45 -11.32 2.10 -0.02
N GLY A 46 -11.44 2.31 -1.33
CA GLY A 46 -10.35 2.78 -2.19
C GLY A 46 -9.41 1.64 -2.63
N VAL A 47 -8.31 2.02 -3.28
CA VAL A 47 -7.27 1.12 -3.79
C VAL A 47 -5.97 1.29 -2.99
N THR A 48 -4.95 0.48 -3.28
CA THR A 48 -3.72 0.43 -2.49
C THR A 48 -3.07 1.79 -2.28
N THR A 49 -2.94 2.59 -3.35
CA THR A 49 -2.32 3.94 -3.28
C THR A 49 -3.03 4.88 -2.29
N ASN A 50 -4.34 4.75 -2.07
CA ASN A 50 -5.07 5.57 -1.08
C ASN A 50 -4.67 5.30 0.38
N HIS A 51 -3.92 4.22 0.64
CA HIS A 51 -3.57 3.75 1.98
C HIS A 51 -2.06 3.76 2.24
N VAL A 52 -1.26 4.19 1.26
CA VAL A 52 0.20 4.29 1.38
C VAL A 52 0.57 5.71 1.73
N LEU A 53 1.12 5.91 2.94
CA LEU A 53 1.60 7.24 3.36
C LEU A 53 3.00 7.54 2.81
N GLY A 54 3.83 6.51 2.67
CA GLY A 54 5.15 6.59 2.05
C GLY A 54 5.71 5.22 1.65
N LEU A 55 6.71 5.24 0.78
CA LEU A 55 7.40 4.05 0.24
C LEU A 55 8.90 4.31 0.10
N GLU A 56 9.67 3.27 0.38
CA GLU A 56 11.08 3.15 0.01
C GLU A 56 11.17 2.39 -1.31
N VAL A 57 11.84 2.97 -2.30
CA VAL A 57 11.96 2.39 -3.64
C VAL A 57 13.41 2.34 -4.06
N VAL A 58 13.80 1.22 -4.66
CA VAL A 58 15.05 1.10 -5.43
C VAL A 58 14.74 1.49 -6.88
N LEU A 59 15.38 2.56 -7.35
CA LEU A 59 15.23 3.05 -8.72
C LEU A 59 16.04 2.21 -9.72
N ALA A 60 15.82 2.46 -11.01
CA ALA A 60 16.48 1.71 -12.10
C ALA A 60 18.02 1.83 -12.09
N ASP A 61 18.56 2.92 -11.54
CA ASP A 61 20.01 3.12 -11.36
C ASP A 61 20.56 2.45 -10.08
N GLY A 62 19.70 1.75 -9.32
CA GLY A 62 20.04 1.09 -8.06
C GLY A 62 20.02 2.01 -6.84
N SER A 63 19.71 3.30 -7.00
CA SER A 63 19.61 4.23 -5.86
C SER A 63 18.34 3.96 -5.03
N LEU A 64 18.46 4.15 -3.72
CA LEU A 64 17.33 4.11 -2.79
C LEU A 64 16.74 5.51 -2.63
N THR A 65 15.43 5.64 -2.78
CA THR A 65 14.70 6.89 -2.58
C THR A 65 13.47 6.66 -1.70
N TRP A 66 13.17 7.63 -0.85
CA TRP A 66 11.97 7.66 -0.03
C TRP A 66 10.95 8.65 -0.61
N PHE A 67 9.72 8.20 -0.83
CA PHE A 67 8.60 9.05 -1.24
C PHE A 67 7.54 9.10 -0.14
N GLY A 68 6.93 10.27 0.05
CA GLY A 68 5.93 10.49 1.09
C GLY A 68 6.53 10.54 2.50
N GLY A 69 5.71 10.25 3.51
CA GLY A 69 6.08 10.39 4.92
C GLY A 69 5.00 9.84 5.84
N THR A 70 4.88 10.41 7.04
CA THR A 70 3.80 10.07 7.99
C THR A 70 2.52 10.86 7.74
N GLU A 71 2.59 11.88 6.88
CA GLU A 71 1.47 12.75 6.55
C GLU A 71 0.65 12.17 5.40
N ARG A 72 -0.66 12.40 5.45
CA ARG A 72 -1.58 11.94 4.41
C ARG A 72 -1.35 12.69 3.09
N GLU A 73 -1.27 14.01 3.19
CA GLU A 73 -1.00 14.92 2.09
C GLU A 73 0.31 15.64 2.37
N SER A 74 1.21 15.65 1.39
CA SER A 74 2.49 16.35 1.47
C SER A 74 2.54 17.48 0.45
N THR A 75 3.25 18.56 0.75
CA THR A 75 3.49 19.64 -0.21
C THR A 75 4.23 19.13 -1.44
N GLY A 76 3.75 19.47 -2.64
CA GLY A 76 4.38 19.11 -3.92
C GLY A 76 3.64 17.99 -4.63
N TYR A 77 4.36 17.26 -5.50
CA TYR A 77 3.78 16.16 -6.26
C TYR A 77 3.67 14.90 -5.41
N ASP A 78 2.52 14.21 -5.53
CA ASP A 78 2.37 12.88 -4.99
C ASP A 78 3.02 11.85 -5.91
N LEU A 79 4.30 11.58 -5.68
CA LEU A 79 5.06 10.56 -6.41
C LEU A 79 4.77 9.14 -5.95
N ARG A 80 3.94 8.94 -4.91
CA ARG A 80 3.59 7.60 -4.43
C ARG A 80 2.77 6.82 -5.45
N GLY A 81 1.94 7.52 -6.23
CA GLY A 81 1.17 6.93 -7.32
C GLY A 81 1.94 6.71 -8.62
N ALA A 82 3.24 7.06 -8.67
CA ALA A 82 4.10 6.79 -9.81
C ALA A 82 4.75 5.39 -9.76
N PHE A 83 4.55 4.68 -8.65
CA PHE A 83 5.08 3.34 -8.35
C PHE A 83 3.95 2.44 -7.82
#